data_AF-A0AAD5FNP4-F1
#
_entry.id   AF-A0AAD5FNP4-F1
#
_cell.length_a   1.000
_cell.length_b   1.000
_cell.length_c   1.000
_cell.angle_alpha   90.00
_cell.angle_beta   90.00
_cell.angle_gamma   90.00
#
_symmetry.space_group_name_H-M   'P 1'
#
loop_
_entity.id
_entity.type
_entity.pdbx_description
1 polymer ?
#
loop_
_entity_poly.entity_id
_entity_poly.type
_entity_poly.pdbx_seq_one_letter_code
_entity_poly.pdbx_strand_id
1 'polypeptide(L)' 'KGSEAVSFPWSCAALNGVCRQGACLPSELYFGPLGCGKESLCCVSYF' A
#
# COMPACT_ATOMS: atom_id res chain seq x y z
N LYS A 1 -13.74 -21.59 -0.53
CA LYS A 1 -12.35 -21.26 -0.93
C LYS A 1 -12.23 -19.74 -0.96
N GLY A 2 -12.28 -19.13 0.22
CA GLY A 2 -12.08 -17.69 0.37
C GLY A 2 -10.58 -17.47 0.42
N SER A 3 -10.04 -16.75 -0.55
CA SER A 3 -8.70 -16.21 -0.45
C SER A 3 -8.76 -15.11 0.62
N GLU A 4 -8.67 -15.51 1.88
CA GLU A 4 -8.31 -14.61 2.96
C GLU A 4 -6.87 -14.22 2.65
N ALA A 5 -6.72 -13.16 1.84
CA ALA A 5 -5.50 -12.40 1.82
C ALA A 5 -5.11 -12.27 3.28
N VAL A 6 -3.96 -12.84 3.65
CA VAL A 6 -3.37 -12.56 4.95
C VAL A 6 -3.18 -11.06 4.94
N SER A 7 -4.18 -10.36 5.47
CA SER A 7 -4.12 -8.96 5.80
C SER A 7 -3.16 -8.94 6.97
N PHE A 8 -1.86 -9.04 6.65
CA PHE A 8 -0.83 -8.60 7.55
C PHE A 8 -1.32 -7.26 8.11
N PRO A 9 -1.29 -7.05 9.43
CA PRO A 9 -1.92 -5.88 10.07
C PRO A 9 -1.39 -4.55 9.53
N TRP A 10 -0.27 -4.57 8.81
CA TRP A 10 0.38 -3.48 8.10
C TRP A 10 0.33 -3.60 6.57
N SER A 11 -0.76 -4.13 5.99
CA SER A 11 -0.97 -4.06 4.54
C SER A 11 -1.32 -2.63 4.10
N CYS A 12 -1.05 -2.29 2.84
CA CYS A 12 -1.33 -0.94 2.31
C CYS A 12 -2.79 -0.52 2.52
N ALA A 13 -3.72 -1.46 2.31
CA ALA A 13 -5.14 -1.26 2.55
C ALA A 13 -5.46 -0.97 4.03
N ALA A 14 -4.72 -1.56 4.98
CA ALA A 14 -4.90 -1.30 6.41
C ALA A 14 -4.51 0.14 6.81
N LEU A 15 -3.62 0.76 6.02
CA LEU A 15 -3.20 2.15 6.21
C LEU A 15 -4.04 3.16 5.41
N ASN A 16 -5.18 2.76 4.81
CA ASN A 16 -5.90 3.54 3.79
C ASN A 16 -4.97 4.00 2.65
N GLY A 17 -3.93 3.23 2.37
CA GLY A 17 -2.97 3.50 1.32
C GLY A 17 -3.41 2.93 -0.02
N VAL A 18 -2.88 3.54 -1.07
CA VAL A 18 -3.09 3.16 -2.47
C VAL A 18 -1.79 2.59 -3.03
N CYS A 19 -1.88 1.45 -3.72
CA CYS A 19 -0.73 0.92 -4.44
C CYS A 19 -0.49 1.74 -5.70
N ARG A 20 0.63 2.48 -5.72
CA ARG A 20 1.12 3.22 -6.90
C ARG A 20 2.34 2.51 -7.46
N GLN A 21 2.44 2.44 -8.78
CA GLN A 21 3.63 1.92 -9.45
C GLN A 21 4.65 3.05 -9.63
N GLY A 22 5.87 2.86 -9.15
CA GLY A 22 6.97 3.83 -9.33
C GLY A 22 7.22 4.78 -8.17
N ALA A 23 6.31 5.72 -7.87
CA ALA A 23 6.47 6.69 -6.78
C ALA A 23 5.13 7.21 -6.24
N CYS A 24 5.13 7.63 -4.97
CA CYS A 24 3.99 8.29 -4.34
C CYS A 24 3.87 9.75 -4.76
N LEU A 25 2.66 10.31 -4.71
CA LEU A 25 2.46 11.76 -4.85
C LEU A 25 3.18 12.51 -3.72
N PRO A 26 3.56 13.78 -3.93
CA PRO A 26 4.20 14.60 -2.89
C PRO A 26 3.34 14.82 -1.64
N SER A 27 2.03 14.61 -1.73
CA SER A 27 1.08 14.65 -0.60
C SER A 27 0.77 13.27 0.00
N GLU A 28 1.47 12.23 -0.46
CA GLU A 28 1.34 10.87 0.04
C GLU A 28 2.64 10.45 0.73
N LEU A 29 2.50 9.72 1.84
CA LEU A 29 3.60 9.09 2.55
C LEU A 29 3.94 7.75 1.91
N TYR A 30 5.23 7.54 1.64
CA TYR A 30 5.77 6.29 1.15
C TYR A 30 5.98 5.30 2.31
N PHE A 31 5.40 4.11 2.21
CA PHE A 31 5.55 3.04 3.19
C PHE A 31 6.19 1.75 2.65
N GLY A 32 6.65 1.75 1.40
CA GLY A 32 7.25 0.57 0.76
C GLY A 32 6.21 -0.41 0.17
N PRO A 33 6.62 -1.61 -0.28
CA PRO A 33 5.75 -2.56 -0.98
C PRO A 33 4.87 -3.36 0.01
N LEU A 34 4.08 -2.68 0.86
CA LEU A 34 3.21 -3.25 1.91
C LEU A 34 2.06 -4.12 1.35
N GLY A 35 2.39 -5.21 0.68
CA GLY A 35 1.42 -6.04 -0.04
C GLY A 35 1.06 -5.50 -1.43
N CYS A 36 1.65 -4.38 -1.86
CA CYS A 36 1.63 -3.96 -3.25
C CYS A 36 2.58 -4.89 -4.04
N GLY A 37 2.15 -5.35 -5.23
CA GLY A 37 2.93 -6.25 -6.09
C GLY A 37 4.29 -5.69 -6.52
N LYS A 38 5.08 -6.48 -7.25
CA LYS A 38 6.42 -6.06 -7.71
C LYS A 38 6.40 -4.66 -8.34
N GLU A 39 7.28 -3.80 -7.85
CA GLU A 39 7.46 -2.40 -8.30
C GLU A 39 6.29 -1.45 -8.02
N SER A 40 5.31 -1.91 -7.24
CA SER A 40 4.29 -1.04 -6.66
C SER A 40 4.55 -0.85 -5.18
N LEU A 41 4.34 0.38 -4.75
CA LEU A 41 4.61 0.86 -3.40
C LEU A 41 3.34 1.44 -2.81
N CYS A 42 3.24 1.32 -1.51
CA CYS A 42 2.11 1.79 -0.75
C CYS A 42 2.27 3.28 -0.47
N CYS A 43 1.29 4.05 -0.93
CA CYS A 43 1.23 5.48 -0.78
C CYS A 43 0.00 5.84 0.05
N VAL A 44 0.21 6.46 1.20
CA VAL A 44 -0.88 6.84 2.11
C VAL A 44 -1.06 8.35 2.04
N SER A 45 -2.24 8.82 1.63
CA SER A 45 -2.54 10.26 1.71
C SER A 45 -2.52 10.72 3.17
N TYR A 46 -1.66 11.69 3.44
CA TYR A 46 -1.64 12.41 4.71
C TYR A 46 -2.28 13.77 4.44
N PHE A 47 -3.61 13.84 4.59
CA PHE A 47 -4.41 15.06 4.51
C PHE A 47 -5.29 15.14 5.76
#